data_AF-A0A538N4U0-F1
#
_entry.id   AF-A0A538N4U0-F1
#
_cell.length_a   1.000
_cell.length_b   1.000
_cell.length_c   1.000
_cell.angle_alpha   90.00
_cell.angle_beta   90.00
_cell.angle_gamma   90.00
#
_symmetry.space_group_name_H-M   'P 1'
#
loop_
_entity.id
_entity.type
_entity.pdbx_description
1 polymer ?
#
loop_
_entity_poly.entity_id
_entity_poly.type
_entity_poly.pdbx_seq_one_letter_code
_entity_poly.pdbx_strand_id
1 'polypeptide(L)'
;MVGIVLVSHSPALAEGAAELVGQIAGGARVVPAGGTEDGRLGTSTRLIVDAIAKADQGAGVLVIPDLGSSVLSARAVIADLDPGAPPVALADAPFVEGAVAAGVAASIGADLSAVARAADRAARNRRAARNRRAARNRRAARNRRAARNRRAARNRRAARTRRAGRDPAQAPARPPGRPDRAGRGAVPADHDRNRRGRPARRRAQHPRGHGAGRGRRQRGPRTHGRRAGGRRDRHGRGDPDRGRGLAHTRPPPGNHREARPGCTPSPATRPRHSRSGSRVRCWRTRLPASARRAHPRS
;
A
#
# COMPACT_ATOMS: atom_id res chain seq x y z
N MET A 1 -1.36 7.05 -24.97
CA MET A 1 -1.45 7.11 -23.49
C MET A 1 -0.81 5.86 -22.90
N VAL A 2 -0.54 5.78 -21.60
CA VAL A 2 0.00 4.54 -21.00
C VAL A 2 -1.11 3.50 -20.90
N GLY A 3 -0.87 2.31 -21.45
CA GLY A 3 -1.75 1.15 -21.27
C GLY A 3 -1.47 0.41 -19.97
N ILE A 4 -2.47 -0.28 -19.43
CA ILE A 4 -2.33 -1.09 -18.21
C ILE A 4 -2.75 -2.53 -18.51
N VAL A 5 -1.92 -3.49 -18.11
CA VAL A 5 -2.23 -4.92 -18.16
C VAL A 5 -2.34 -5.46 -16.75
N LEU A 6 -3.46 -6.13 -16.45
CA LEU A 6 -3.71 -6.76 -15.15
C LEU A 6 -3.53 -8.27 -15.26
N VAL A 7 -2.44 -8.80 -14.70
CA VAL A 7 -2.11 -10.22 -14.78
C VAL A 7 -2.56 -10.93 -13.51
N SER A 8 -3.43 -11.93 -13.63
CA SER A 8 -3.95 -12.64 -12.46
C SER A 8 -4.10 -14.14 -12.69
N HIS A 9 -4.08 -14.91 -11.60
CA HIS A 9 -4.38 -16.34 -11.67
C HIS A 9 -5.84 -16.61 -12.03
N SER A 10 -6.72 -15.66 -11.69
CA SER A 10 -8.15 -15.75 -11.93
C SER A 10 -8.55 -14.83 -13.09
N PRO A 11 -9.24 -15.36 -14.11
CA PRO A 11 -9.88 -14.54 -15.15
C PRO A 11 -10.83 -13.52 -14.54
N ALA A 12 -11.75 -13.98 -13.68
CA ALA A 12 -12.76 -13.14 -13.04
C ALA A 12 -12.16 -12.00 -12.20
N LEU A 13 -11.02 -12.24 -11.52
CA LEU A 13 -10.34 -11.19 -10.77
C LEU A 13 -9.70 -10.14 -11.69
N ALA A 14 -9.06 -10.57 -12.79
CA ALA A 14 -8.46 -9.66 -13.76
C ALA A 14 -9.54 -8.78 -14.42
N GLU A 15 -10.62 -9.40 -14.87
CA GLU A 15 -11.76 -8.74 -15.51
C GLU A 15 -12.45 -7.77 -14.54
N GLY A 16 -12.80 -8.21 -13.33
CA GLY A 16 -13.46 -7.36 -12.35
C GLY A 16 -12.59 -6.17 -11.90
N ALA A 17 -11.27 -6.37 -11.79
CA ALA A 17 -10.35 -5.27 -11.52
C ALA A 17 -10.26 -4.30 -12.71
N ALA A 18 -10.23 -4.78 -13.94
CA ALA A 18 -10.22 -3.93 -15.13
C ALA A 18 -11.53 -3.12 -15.26
N GLU A 19 -12.68 -3.75 -15.01
CA GLU A 19 -13.99 -3.09 -14.98
C GLU A 19 -14.02 -1.99 -13.92
N LEU A 20 -13.59 -2.31 -12.69
CA LEU A 20 -13.52 -1.33 -11.60
C LEU A 20 -12.66 -0.12 -11.97
N VAL A 21 -11.48 -0.35 -12.55
CA VAL A 21 -10.62 0.75 -13.00
C VAL A 21 -11.28 1.55 -14.11
N GLY A 22 -11.96 0.90 -15.06
CA GLY A 22 -12.70 1.57 -16.12
C GLY A 22 -13.81 2.50 -15.59
N GLN A 23 -14.51 2.09 -14.52
CA GLN A 23 -15.53 2.93 -13.87
C GLN A 23 -14.93 4.14 -13.13
N ILE A 24 -13.74 3.99 -12.55
CA ILE A 24 -13.08 5.06 -11.78
C ILE A 24 -12.28 6.01 -12.68
N ALA A 25 -11.62 5.47 -13.70
CA ALA A 25 -10.68 6.16 -14.57
C ALA A 25 -11.08 5.94 -16.04
N GLY A 26 -12.22 6.51 -16.44
CA GLY A 26 -12.87 6.27 -17.73
C GLY A 26 -12.06 6.59 -19.00
N GLY A 27 -10.87 7.17 -18.88
CA GLY A 27 -9.92 7.35 -19.99
C GLY A 27 -8.83 6.27 -20.08
N ALA A 28 -8.60 5.48 -19.03
CA ALA A 28 -7.51 4.50 -18.96
C ALA A 28 -7.79 3.26 -19.81
N ARG A 29 -6.80 2.86 -20.62
CA ARG A 29 -6.82 1.57 -21.32
C ARG A 29 -6.32 0.49 -20.39
N VAL A 30 -7.23 -0.36 -19.92
CA VAL A 30 -6.91 -1.48 -19.02
C VAL A 30 -7.31 -2.78 -19.70
N VAL A 31 -6.37 -3.72 -19.79
CA VAL A 31 -6.55 -5.02 -20.43
C VAL A 31 -6.31 -6.14 -19.43
N PRO A 32 -7.28 -7.02 -19.17
CA PRO A 32 -7.09 -8.16 -18.28
C PRO A 32 -6.33 -9.29 -18.98
N ALA A 33 -5.44 -9.95 -18.24
CA ALA A 33 -4.71 -11.16 -18.62
C ALA A 33 -4.80 -12.17 -17.46
N GLY A 34 -5.97 -12.77 -17.29
CA GLY A 34 -6.26 -13.65 -16.16
C GLY A 34 -6.43 -15.12 -16.58
N GLY A 35 -5.87 -16.04 -15.80
CA GLY A 35 -6.06 -17.48 -15.99
C GLY A 35 -5.19 -18.12 -17.07
N THR A 36 -5.57 -19.34 -17.41
CA THR A 36 -5.04 -20.09 -18.57
C THR A 36 -5.90 -19.83 -19.82
N GLU A 37 -5.43 -20.25 -20.99
CA GLU A 37 -6.12 -20.05 -22.28
C GLU A 37 -7.50 -20.71 -22.35
N ASP A 38 -7.72 -21.76 -21.56
CA ASP A 38 -9.00 -22.45 -21.40
C ASP A 38 -9.86 -21.88 -20.24
N GLY A 39 -9.48 -20.73 -19.68
CA GLY A 39 -10.26 -19.99 -18.67
C GLY A 39 -10.20 -20.55 -17.25
N ARG A 40 -9.31 -21.50 -16.96
CA ARG A 40 -9.08 -22.02 -15.60
C ARG A 40 -8.16 -21.09 -14.80
N LEU A 41 -8.02 -21.41 -13.51
CA LEU A 41 -7.03 -20.75 -12.67
C LEU A 41 -5.60 -21.09 -13.13
N GLY A 42 -4.77 -20.07 -13.28
CA GLY A 42 -3.38 -20.19 -13.70
C GLY A 42 -2.90 -18.92 -14.40
N THR A 43 -1.74 -18.97 -15.05
CA THR A 43 -1.20 -17.81 -15.78
C THR A 43 -0.70 -18.27 -17.14
N SER A 44 -1.24 -17.71 -18.22
CA SER A 44 -0.74 -17.93 -19.58
C SER A 44 0.16 -16.78 -20.01
N THR A 45 1.38 -17.10 -20.45
CA THR A 45 2.30 -16.13 -21.05
C THR A 45 1.76 -15.56 -22.36
N ARG A 46 1.04 -16.37 -23.14
CA ARG A 46 0.37 -15.93 -24.38
C ARG A 46 -0.67 -14.84 -24.10
N LEU A 47 -1.52 -15.04 -23.09
CA LEU A 47 -2.50 -14.02 -22.70
C LEU A 47 -1.84 -12.71 -22.26
N ILE A 48 -0.66 -12.78 -21.61
CA ILE A 48 0.11 -11.60 -21.22
C ILE A 48 0.63 -10.86 -22.46
N VAL A 49 1.26 -11.57 -23.40
CA VAL A 49 1.76 -10.99 -24.66
C VAL A 49 0.63 -10.31 -25.43
N ASP A 50 -0.48 -11.02 -25.63
CA ASP A 50 -1.66 -10.49 -26.33
C ASP A 50 -2.23 -9.26 -25.61
N ALA A 51 -2.25 -9.27 -24.28
CA ALA A 51 -2.74 -8.14 -23.50
C ALA A 51 -1.82 -6.92 -23.58
N ILE A 52 -0.49 -7.12 -23.59
CA ILE A 52 0.48 -6.03 -23.78
C ILE A 52 0.27 -5.38 -25.15
N ALA A 53 0.15 -6.16 -26.22
CA ALA A 53 -0.13 -5.64 -27.55
C ALA A 53 -1.47 -4.87 -27.61
N LYS A 54 -2.53 -5.39 -26.98
CA LYS A 54 -3.86 -4.74 -26.91
C LYS A 54 -3.92 -3.49 -26.02
N ALA A 55 -2.99 -3.37 -25.07
CA ALA A 55 -2.91 -2.26 -24.14
C ALA A 55 -2.08 -1.11 -24.70
N ASP A 56 -1.15 -1.39 -25.62
CA ASP A 56 -0.27 -0.37 -26.18
C ASP A 56 -1.05 0.72 -26.94
N GLN A 57 -0.73 1.97 -26.61
CA GLN A 57 -1.25 3.18 -27.24
C GLN A 57 -0.11 4.19 -27.49
N GLY A 58 1.12 3.69 -27.67
CA GLY A 58 2.30 4.47 -28.05
C GLY A 58 3.05 5.16 -26.92
N ALA A 59 2.55 5.15 -25.67
CA ALA A 59 3.27 5.71 -24.52
C ALA A 59 3.80 4.65 -23.54
N GLY A 60 3.79 3.37 -23.95
CA GLY A 60 4.21 2.23 -23.15
C GLY A 60 3.10 1.58 -22.34
N VAL A 61 3.44 0.47 -21.68
CA VAL A 61 2.51 -0.41 -20.97
C VAL A 61 3.00 -0.69 -19.55
N LEU A 62 2.12 -0.52 -18.56
CA LEU A 62 2.37 -0.96 -17.19
C LEU A 62 1.70 -2.32 -16.95
N VAL A 63 2.48 -3.30 -16.52
CA VAL A 63 2.01 -4.63 -16.14
C VAL A 63 1.91 -4.71 -14.61
N ILE A 64 0.74 -5.12 -14.10
CA ILE A 64 0.46 -5.27 -12.67
C ILE A 64 0.02 -6.72 -12.40
N PRO A 65 0.91 -7.58 -11.85
CA PRO A 65 0.60 -8.95 -11.48
C PRO A 65 -0.04 -9.08 -10.08
N ASP A 66 -0.75 -10.18 -9.81
CA ASP A 66 -1.40 -10.46 -8.53
C ASP A 66 -0.50 -11.13 -7.48
N LEU A 67 -0.05 -12.36 -7.76
CA LEU A 67 0.62 -13.29 -6.88
C LEU A 67 1.99 -13.71 -7.44
N GLY A 68 2.83 -14.31 -6.61
CA GLY A 68 4.25 -14.54 -6.91
C GLY A 68 4.53 -15.23 -8.26
N SER A 69 3.76 -16.24 -8.65
CA SER A 69 3.95 -16.94 -9.94
C SER A 69 3.60 -16.08 -11.15
N SER A 70 2.58 -15.22 -11.07
CA SER A 70 2.21 -14.34 -12.19
C SER A 70 3.23 -13.22 -12.37
N VAL A 71 3.90 -12.79 -11.28
CA VAL A 71 5.05 -11.88 -11.34
C VAL A 71 6.19 -12.50 -12.15
N LEU A 72 6.51 -13.77 -11.90
CA LEU A 72 7.59 -14.46 -12.62
C LEU A 72 7.24 -14.65 -14.10
N SER A 73 6.01 -15.08 -14.40
CA SER A 73 5.53 -15.19 -15.79
C SER A 73 5.57 -13.85 -16.52
N ALA A 74 5.12 -12.77 -15.89
CA ALA A 74 5.17 -11.43 -16.47
C ALA A 74 6.61 -10.95 -16.71
N ARG A 75 7.53 -11.22 -15.77
CA ARG A 75 8.95 -10.89 -15.94
C ARG A 75 9.58 -11.64 -17.11
N ALA A 76 9.29 -12.92 -17.24
CA ALA A 76 9.79 -13.74 -18.36
C ALA A 76 9.30 -13.19 -19.69
N VAL A 77 7.98 -12.92 -19.80
CA VAL A 77 7.40 -12.31 -21.01
C VAL A 77 8.07 -10.98 -21.36
N ILE A 78 8.24 -10.08 -20.38
CA ILE A 78 8.87 -8.76 -20.61
C ILE A 78 10.33 -8.90 -21.06
N ALA A 79 11.06 -9.86 -20.51
CA ALA A 79 12.46 -10.10 -20.88
C ALA A 79 12.61 -10.65 -22.31
N ASP A 80 11.61 -11.38 -22.79
CA ASP A 80 11.59 -12.01 -24.12
C ASP A 80 10.90 -11.15 -25.20
N LEU A 81 10.47 -9.92 -24.87
CA LEU A 81 9.88 -9.00 -25.86
C LEU A 81 10.92 -8.56 -26.90
N ASP A 82 10.49 -8.44 -28.15
CA ASP A 82 11.33 -7.96 -29.24
C ASP A 82 11.86 -6.54 -28.97
N PRO A 83 13.05 -6.16 -29.45
CA PRO A 83 13.60 -4.82 -29.30
C PRO A 83 12.72 -3.69 -29.87
N GLY A 84 11.81 -4.02 -30.79
CA GLY A 84 10.83 -3.09 -31.35
C GLY A 84 9.52 -2.98 -30.57
N ALA A 85 9.35 -3.75 -29.49
CA ALA A 85 8.17 -3.71 -28.64
C ALA A 85 8.04 -2.37 -27.88
N PRO A 86 6.82 -1.97 -27.49
CA PRO A 86 6.63 -0.76 -26.70
C PRO A 86 7.37 -0.85 -25.35
N PRO A 87 7.76 0.28 -24.73
CA PRO A 87 8.32 0.27 -23.39
C PRO A 87 7.34 -0.38 -22.40
N VAL A 88 7.76 -1.46 -21.75
CA VAL A 88 6.94 -2.16 -20.74
C VAL A 88 7.60 -2.04 -19.36
N ALA A 89 6.82 -1.65 -18.36
CA ALA A 89 7.24 -1.62 -16.96
C ALA A 89 6.44 -2.63 -16.13
N LEU A 90 7.09 -3.26 -15.15
CA LEU A 90 6.44 -4.14 -14.18
C LEU A 90 6.27 -3.40 -12.84
N ALA A 91 5.05 -3.32 -12.33
CA ALA A 91 4.75 -2.66 -11.06
C ALA A 91 5.00 -3.57 -9.83
N ASP A 92 5.51 -2.99 -8.74
CA ASP A 92 5.51 -3.62 -7.41
C ASP A 92 4.39 -3.02 -6.56
N ALA A 93 3.16 -3.44 -6.86
CA ALA A 93 1.95 -2.85 -6.28
C ALA A 93 0.96 -3.91 -5.79
N PRO A 94 0.09 -3.59 -4.81
CA PRO A 94 -1.06 -4.42 -4.51
C PRO A 94 -1.98 -4.44 -5.73
N PHE A 95 -2.44 -5.63 -6.16
CA PHE A 95 -3.13 -5.80 -7.43
C PHE A 95 -4.23 -4.76 -7.72
N VAL A 96 -5.26 -4.70 -6.87
CA VAL A 96 -6.42 -3.81 -7.10
C VAL A 96 -6.08 -2.36 -6.79
N GLU A 97 -5.51 -2.07 -5.61
CA GLU A 97 -5.23 -0.68 -5.22
C GLU A 97 -4.17 -0.02 -6.13
N GLY A 98 -3.21 -0.80 -6.61
CA GLY A 98 -2.21 -0.39 -7.58
C GLY A 98 -2.83 -0.13 -8.96
N ALA A 99 -3.71 -1.01 -9.42
CA ALA A 99 -4.44 -0.85 -10.68
C ALA A 99 -5.28 0.43 -10.70
N VAL A 100 -5.99 0.74 -9.62
CA VAL A 100 -6.77 1.98 -9.50
C VAL A 100 -5.85 3.20 -9.51
N ALA A 101 -4.77 3.20 -8.75
CA ALA A 101 -3.82 4.31 -8.70
C ALA A 101 -3.13 4.55 -10.06
N ALA A 102 -2.76 3.46 -10.76
CA ALA A 102 -2.21 3.51 -12.10
C ALA A 102 -3.24 4.02 -13.11
N GLY A 103 -4.47 3.51 -13.08
CA GLY A 103 -5.56 3.92 -13.96
C GLY A 103 -5.85 5.41 -13.88
N VAL A 104 -5.96 5.95 -12.66
CA VAL A 104 -6.13 7.40 -12.45
C VAL A 104 -4.96 8.18 -13.03
N ALA A 105 -3.72 7.78 -12.75
CA ALA A 105 -2.53 8.46 -13.28
C ALA A 105 -2.46 8.41 -14.82
N ALA A 106 -2.76 7.25 -15.41
CA ALA A 106 -2.77 7.07 -16.86
C ALA A 106 -3.86 7.93 -17.51
N SER A 107 -5.06 7.99 -16.93
CA SER A 107 -6.20 8.75 -17.46
C SER A 107 -5.97 10.26 -17.57
N ILE A 108 -5.05 10.81 -16.75
CA ILE A 108 -4.65 12.22 -16.82
C ILE A 108 -3.40 12.45 -17.68
N GLY A 109 -2.97 11.44 -18.44
CA GLY A 109 -1.85 11.54 -19.38
C GLY A 109 -0.46 11.46 -18.76
N ALA A 110 -0.32 10.90 -17.54
CA ALA A 110 1.00 10.73 -16.94
C ALA A 110 1.87 9.74 -17.73
N ASP A 111 3.18 9.97 -17.74
CA ASP A 111 4.15 9.07 -18.37
C ASP A 111 4.29 7.72 -17.63
N LEU A 112 4.88 6.72 -18.30
CA LEU A 112 5.01 5.36 -17.79
C LEU A 112 5.68 5.29 -16.40
N SER A 113 6.70 6.13 -16.15
CA SER A 113 7.39 6.17 -14.86
C SER A 113 6.50 6.72 -13.75
N ALA A 114 5.75 7.79 -14.04
CA ALA A 114 4.80 8.38 -13.12
C ALA A 114 3.63 7.43 -12.80
N VAL A 115 3.12 6.71 -13.81
CA VAL A 115 2.07 5.69 -13.63
C VAL A 115 2.57 4.52 -12.78
N ALA A 116 3.77 4.00 -13.06
CA ALA A 116 4.39 2.94 -12.24
C ALA A 116 4.58 3.40 -10.77
N ARG A 117 5.09 4.62 -10.57
CA ARG A 117 5.25 5.20 -9.23
C ARG A 117 3.92 5.37 -8.50
N ALA A 118 2.83 5.68 -9.20
CA ALA A 118 1.50 5.79 -8.61
C ALA A 118 1.04 4.43 -8.07
N ALA A 119 1.21 3.36 -8.85
CA ALA A 119 0.94 1.99 -8.43
C ALA A 119 1.75 1.61 -7.16
N ASP A 120 3.07 1.83 -7.18
CA ASP A 120 3.96 1.49 -6.05
C ASP A 120 3.61 2.25 -4.75
N ARG A 121 3.06 3.48 -4.86
CA ARG A 121 2.63 4.25 -3.68
C ARG A 121 1.52 3.54 -2.92
N ALA A 122 0.67 2.77 -3.59
CA ALA A 122 -0.38 1.98 -2.93
C ALA A 122 0.22 0.97 -1.93
N ALA A 123 1.32 0.30 -2.31
CA ALA A 123 2.05 -0.61 -1.41
C ALA A 123 2.62 0.12 -0.19
N ARG A 124 3.26 1.29 -0.41
CA ARG A 124 3.85 2.10 0.67
C ARG A 124 2.81 2.56 1.68
N ASN A 125 1.65 3.00 1.21
CA ASN A 125 0.56 3.44 2.08
C ASN A 125 0.06 2.32 3.00
N ARG A 126 -0.10 1.10 2.44
CA ARG A 126 -0.48 -0.10 3.23
C ARG A 126 0.57 -0.45 4.28
N ARG A 127 1.85 -0.43 3.92
CA ARG A 127 2.97 -0.68 4.85
C ARG A 127 3.03 0.38 5.96
N ALA A 128 2.88 1.66 5.61
CA ALA A 128 2.88 2.76 6.56
C ALA A 128 1.71 2.65 7.56
N ALA A 129 0.50 2.34 7.08
CA ALA A 129 -0.67 2.14 7.93
C ALA A 129 -0.47 0.97 8.91
N ARG A 130 0.07 -0.16 8.43
CA ARG A 130 0.42 -1.31 9.27
C ARG A 130 1.44 -0.96 10.35
N ASN A 131 2.50 -0.23 9.98
CA ASN A 131 3.56 0.18 10.92
C ASN A 131 3.03 1.12 11.99
N ARG A 132 2.20 2.10 11.62
CA ARG A 132 1.52 3.00 12.58
C ARG A 132 0.65 2.21 13.56
N ARG A 133 -0.12 1.24 13.08
CA ARG A 133 -0.94 0.36 13.93
C ARG A 133 -0.08 -0.47 14.89
N ALA A 134 1.01 -1.06 14.40
CA ALA A 134 1.94 -1.82 15.24
C ALA A 134 2.58 -0.95 16.34
N ALA A 135 3.00 0.27 16.00
CA ALA A 135 3.56 1.22 16.96
C ALA A 135 2.55 1.60 18.05
N ARG A 136 1.29 1.87 17.66
CA ARG A 136 0.19 2.14 18.61
C ARG A 136 -0.03 0.96 19.56
N ASN A 137 -0.09 -0.27 19.02
CA ASN A 137 -0.28 -1.47 19.83
C ASN A 137 0.87 -1.69 20.83
N ARG A 138 2.12 -1.49 20.41
CA ARG A 138 3.30 -1.54 21.30
C ARG A 138 3.22 -0.50 22.42
N ARG A 139 2.80 0.73 22.11
CA ARG A 139 2.61 1.79 23.12
C ARG A 139 1.51 1.43 24.11
N ALA A 140 0.37 0.93 23.62
CA ALA A 140 -0.72 0.48 24.48
C ALA A 140 -0.30 -0.66 25.42
N ALA A 141 0.42 -1.66 24.92
CA ALA A 141 0.94 -2.76 25.72
C ALA A 141 1.91 -2.27 26.81
N ARG A 142 2.83 -1.36 26.48
CA ARG A 142 3.73 -0.72 27.45
C ARG A 142 2.97 0.04 28.53
N ASN A 143 1.96 0.83 28.15
CA ASN A 143 1.15 1.59 29.11
C ASN A 143 0.37 0.65 30.05
N ARG A 144 -0.21 -0.44 29.54
CA ARG A 144 -0.88 -1.47 30.35
C ARG A 144 0.09 -2.13 31.33
N ARG A 145 1.31 -2.47 30.90
CA ARG A 145 2.35 -3.03 31.78
C ARG A 145 2.76 -2.03 32.86
N ALA A 146 2.97 -0.76 32.51
CA ALA A 146 3.29 0.29 33.46
C ALA A 146 2.18 0.49 34.50
N ALA A 147 0.91 0.50 34.08
CA ALA A 147 -0.24 0.60 34.98
C ALA A 147 -0.33 -0.59 35.94
N ARG A 148 -0.14 -1.83 35.45
CA ARG A 148 -0.06 -3.03 36.29
C ARG A 148 1.07 -2.94 37.32
N ASN A 149 2.27 -2.52 36.89
CA ASN A 149 3.42 -2.37 37.79
C ASN A 149 3.16 -1.30 38.87
N ARG A 150 2.54 -0.17 38.51
CA ARG A 150 2.12 0.87 39.46
C ARG A 150 1.11 0.34 40.48
N ARG A 151 0.10 -0.42 40.02
CA ARG A 151 -0.89 -1.06 40.91
C ARG A 151 -0.22 -2.07 41.86
N ALA A 152 0.67 -2.92 41.35
CA ALA A 152 1.42 -3.87 42.17
C ALA A 152 2.29 -3.17 43.23
N ALA A 153 2.98 -2.07 42.85
CA ALA A 153 3.77 -1.28 43.78
C ALA A 153 2.91 -0.64 44.89
N ARG A 154 1.75 -0.07 44.53
CA ARG A 154 0.78 0.45 45.50
C ARG A 154 0.28 -0.64 46.45
N ASN A 155 -0.11 -1.79 45.93
CA ASN A 155 -0.57 -2.92 46.74
C ASN A 155 0.53 -3.41 47.70
N ARG A 156 1.80 -3.48 47.26
CA ARG A 156 2.94 -3.81 48.13
C ARG A 156 3.15 -2.78 49.24
N ARG A 157 3.05 -1.48 48.94
CA ARG A 157 3.16 -0.41 49.95
C ARG A 157 2.04 -0.52 50.99
N ALA A 158 0.80 -0.70 50.56
CA ALA A 158 -0.35 -0.89 51.45
C ALA A 158 -0.23 -2.15 52.33
N ALA A 159 0.31 -3.24 51.78
CA ALA A 159 0.57 -4.45 52.56
C ALA A 159 1.64 -4.24 53.64
N ARG A 160 2.69 -3.45 53.34
CA ARG A 160 3.73 -3.09 54.32
C ARG A 160 3.19 -2.21 55.45
N THR A 161 2.39 -1.19 55.13
CA THR A 161 1.78 -0.33 56.17
C THR A 161 0.83 -1.11 57.07
N ARG A 162 0.02 -2.02 56.52
CA ARG A 162 -0.83 -2.92 57.32
C ARG A 162 -0.04 -3.83 58.26
N ARG A 163 1.15 -4.31 57.84
CA ARG A 163 2.03 -5.10 58.71
C ARG A 163 2.67 -4.26 59.82
N ALA A 164 3.03 -3.01 59.52
CA ALA A 164 3.65 -2.10 60.49
C ALA A 164 2.65 -1.52 61.50
N GLY A 165 1.37 -1.39 61.13
CA GLY A 165 0.29 -0.96 62.01
C GLY A 165 -0.39 -2.09 62.80
N ARG A 166 0.16 -3.32 62.77
CA ARG A 166 -0.20 -4.34 63.76
C ARG A 166 0.41 -3.91 65.09
N ASP A 167 -0.45 -3.83 66.11
CA ASP A 167 -0.14 -3.42 67.46
C ASP A 167 1.11 -4.14 68.02
N PRO A 168 2.15 -3.44 68.49
CA PRO A 168 3.30 -4.06 69.14
C PRO A 168 2.92 -4.83 70.41
N ALA A 169 1.71 -4.64 70.96
CA ALA A 169 1.17 -5.44 72.06
C ALA A 169 0.92 -6.93 71.73
N GLN A 170 0.99 -7.33 70.45
CA GLN A 170 0.91 -8.74 70.03
C GLN A 170 2.27 -9.30 69.56
N ALA A 171 3.39 -8.66 69.90
CA ALA A 171 4.69 -9.28 69.73
C ALA A 171 4.78 -10.51 70.67
N PRO A 172 5.15 -11.71 70.18
CA PRO A 172 5.38 -12.84 71.07
C PRO A 172 6.45 -12.44 72.09
N ALA A 173 6.19 -12.74 73.37
CA ALA A 173 7.10 -12.46 74.47
C ALA A 173 8.53 -12.89 74.09
N ARG A 174 9.49 -11.98 74.21
CA ARG A 174 10.91 -12.31 74.05
C ARG A 174 11.22 -13.47 75.02
N PRO A 175 11.86 -14.56 74.58
CA PRO A 175 12.32 -15.58 75.50
C PRO A 175 13.27 -14.94 76.52
N PRO A 176 13.21 -15.34 77.80
CA PRO A 176 14.04 -14.74 78.85
C PRO A 176 15.51 -14.84 78.49
N GLY A 177 16.22 -13.73 78.68
CA GLY A 177 17.65 -13.61 78.38
C GLY A 177 18.46 -14.68 79.10
N ARG A 178 19.44 -15.24 78.39
CA ARG A 178 20.53 -15.98 79.04
C ARG A 178 21.30 -15.02 79.94
N PRO A 179 21.71 -15.44 81.15
CA PRO A 179 22.45 -14.58 82.07
C PRO A 179 23.79 -14.16 81.45
N ASP A 180 24.16 -12.92 81.74
CA ASP A 180 25.41 -12.28 81.35
C ASP A 180 26.61 -13.16 81.71
N ARG A 181 27.36 -13.59 80.70
CA ARG A 181 28.76 -13.97 80.91
C ARG A 181 29.61 -12.73 80.77
N ALA A 182 29.97 -12.20 81.93
CA ALA A 182 31.03 -11.22 82.10
C ALA A 182 32.32 -11.63 81.37
N GLY A 183 32.95 -10.62 80.76
CA GLY A 183 34.39 -10.61 80.53
C GLY A 183 34.87 -11.25 79.23
N ARG A 184 35.18 -10.39 78.24
CA ARG A 184 36.56 -10.22 77.73
C ARG A 184 36.63 -9.13 76.65
N GLY A 185 37.44 -8.12 76.95
CA GLY A 185 38.31 -7.43 75.98
C GLY A 185 37.66 -6.49 74.98
N ALA A 186 37.54 -5.22 75.36
CA ALA A 186 37.55 -4.13 74.38
C ALA A 186 38.96 -4.05 73.77
N VAL A 187 39.06 -4.17 72.45
CA VAL A 187 40.23 -3.78 71.66
C VAL A 187 39.80 -2.59 70.80
N PRO A 188 40.50 -1.44 70.82
CA PRO A 188 40.10 -0.29 70.02
C PRO A 188 40.43 -0.56 68.55
N ALA A 189 39.42 -0.49 67.68
CA ALA A 189 39.60 -0.55 66.24
C ALA A 189 39.95 0.84 65.70
N ASP A 190 41.10 0.86 65.05
CA ASP A 190 41.76 1.98 64.40
C ASP A 190 40.89 2.70 63.37
N HIS A 191 41.15 3.99 63.24
CA HIS A 191 40.53 4.87 62.25
C HIS A 191 41.11 4.60 60.86
N ASP A 192 40.30 4.97 59.87
CA ASP A 192 40.66 5.31 58.49
C ASP A 192 40.44 4.27 57.38
N ARG A 193 40.03 4.82 56.24
CA ARG A 193 39.81 4.24 54.89
C ARG A 193 38.42 3.67 54.60
N ASN A 194 37.51 4.56 54.15
CA ASN A 194 37.07 4.52 52.74
C ASN A 194 36.32 5.80 52.32
N ARG A 195 37.07 6.87 52.03
CA ARG A 195 36.64 7.95 51.13
C ARG A 195 37.05 7.61 49.70
N ARG A 196 36.20 6.93 48.94
CA ARG A 196 36.16 6.92 47.45
C ARG A 196 34.74 6.52 47.04
N GLY A 197 33.94 7.20 46.23
CA GLY A 197 33.94 8.49 45.58
C GLY A 197 32.59 8.55 44.85
N ARG A 198 31.74 9.55 45.13
CA ARG A 198 30.49 9.79 44.39
C ARG A 198 30.80 10.73 43.22
N PRO A 199 30.41 10.44 41.96
CA PRO A 199 30.60 11.41 40.89
C PRO A 199 29.59 12.56 41.02
N ALA A 200 30.14 13.78 41.06
CA ALA A 200 29.41 15.03 41.07
C ALA A 200 28.70 15.27 39.73
N ARG A 201 27.42 15.63 39.79
CA ARG A 201 26.63 16.09 38.65
C ARG A 201 27.09 17.51 38.27
N ARG A 202 27.75 17.68 37.13
CA ARG A 202 27.99 19.00 36.53
C ARG A 202 26.67 19.58 36.02
N ARG A 203 26.23 20.68 36.64
CA ARG A 203 25.24 21.62 36.08
C ARG A 203 25.93 22.44 34.99
N ALA A 204 25.42 22.38 33.76
CA ALA A 204 25.83 23.30 32.70
C ALA A 204 25.14 24.66 32.94
N GLN A 205 25.95 25.71 33.03
CA GLN A 205 25.51 27.10 33.11
C GLN A 205 25.37 27.66 31.69
N HIS A 206 24.26 28.35 31.46
CA HIS A 206 24.06 29.25 30.30
C HIS A 206 25.01 30.44 30.38
N PRO A 207 25.52 30.95 29.25
CA PRO A 207 25.84 32.36 29.12
C PRO A 207 24.79 33.07 28.27
N ARG A 208 24.31 34.21 28.78
CA ARG A 208 23.68 35.27 28.00
C ARG A 208 24.77 36.24 27.56
N GLY A 209 24.74 36.68 26.32
CA GLY A 209 25.53 37.79 25.79
C GLY A 209 24.86 38.32 24.53
N HIS A 210 24.44 39.58 24.57
CA HIS A 210 23.74 40.30 23.51
C HIS A 210 24.67 40.78 22.40
N GLY A 211 24.15 40.83 21.17
CA GLY A 211 24.20 42.06 20.37
C GLY A 211 25.12 42.12 19.13
N ALA A 212 24.48 42.43 18.00
CA ALA A 212 24.95 43.17 16.83
C ALA A 212 25.59 42.41 15.65
N GLY A 213 25.08 42.72 14.45
CA GLY A 213 25.96 42.92 13.27
C GLY A 213 25.74 42.01 12.06
N ARG A 214 24.85 42.45 11.16
CA ARG A 214 25.01 42.51 9.68
C ARG A 214 25.86 41.43 8.99
N GLY A 215 25.26 40.73 8.02
CA GLY A 215 26.05 40.08 6.98
C GLY A 215 25.30 39.10 6.10
N ARG A 216 24.59 39.63 5.09
CA ARG A 216 24.25 38.86 3.87
C ARG A 216 25.52 38.20 3.33
N ARG A 217 25.48 36.92 2.99
CA ARG A 217 26.28 36.34 1.90
C ARG A 217 25.65 35.02 1.44
N GLN A 218 25.12 35.09 0.23
CA GLN A 218 24.73 33.96 -0.60
C GLN A 218 25.94 33.03 -0.77
N ARG A 219 25.72 31.73 -0.69
CA ARG A 219 26.66 30.74 -1.25
C ARG A 219 25.91 29.97 -2.33
N GLY A 220 26.22 30.33 -3.57
CA GLY A 220 25.81 29.59 -4.76
C GLY A 220 26.46 28.22 -4.86
N PRO A 221 26.04 27.41 -5.84
CA PRO A 221 26.46 26.03 -6.00
C PRO A 221 27.90 25.93 -6.51
N ARG A 222 28.63 24.92 -6.01
CA ARG A 222 29.95 24.55 -6.50
C ARG A 222 29.81 23.93 -7.89
N THR A 223 30.34 24.61 -8.90
CA THR A 223 30.60 24.07 -10.22
C THR A 223 31.94 23.34 -10.21
N HIS A 224 31.96 22.10 -10.72
CA HIS A 224 33.15 21.47 -11.25
C HIS A 224 32.96 21.28 -12.75
N GLY A 225 33.74 22.03 -13.54
CA GLY A 225 34.11 21.63 -14.90
C GLY A 225 35.12 20.47 -14.83
N ARG A 226 35.59 19.83 -15.90
CA ARG A 226 35.54 20.04 -17.35
C ARG A 226 35.82 18.66 -17.98
N ARG A 227 35.34 18.44 -19.21
CA ARG A 227 36.02 17.81 -20.38
C ARG A 227 34.91 17.58 -21.42
N ALA A 228 34.70 18.45 -22.41
CA ALA A 228 35.54 18.71 -23.59
C ALA A 228 35.86 17.42 -24.37
N GLY A 229 35.08 17.18 -25.41
CA GLY A 229 35.25 16.14 -26.41
C GLY A 229 34.28 16.40 -27.56
N GLY A 230 34.63 17.37 -28.42
CA GLY A 230 33.88 17.65 -29.63
C GLY A 230 34.30 16.72 -30.77
N ARG A 231 33.34 16.34 -31.62
CA ARG A 231 33.54 16.14 -33.05
C ARG A 231 32.27 16.61 -33.77
N ARG A 232 32.45 17.64 -34.59
CA ARG A 232 31.55 18.06 -35.66
C ARG A 232 31.98 17.32 -36.92
N ASP A 233 31.02 16.99 -37.78
CA ASP A 233 31.05 17.09 -39.26
C ASP A 233 29.64 16.75 -39.74
N ARG A 234 28.82 17.70 -40.22
CA ARG A 234 28.77 18.39 -41.54
C ARG A 234 28.12 17.56 -42.66
N HIS A 235 26.95 18.07 -43.05
CA HIS A 235 26.39 18.22 -44.39
C HIS A 235 25.96 17.01 -45.24
N GLY A 236 24.66 17.03 -45.55
CA GLY A 236 24.09 16.51 -46.80
C GLY A 236 22.73 17.16 -47.03
N ARG A 237 22.70 18.22 -47.85
CA ARG A 237 21.47 18.83 -48.39
C ARG A 237 21.05 18.04 -49.64
N GLY A 238 19.74 17.93 -49.88
CA GLY A 238 19.16 17.48 -51.14
C GLY A 238 17.65 17.59 -51.07
N ASP A 239 17.12 18.64 -51.69
CA ASP A 239 15.70 19.01 -51.82
C ASP A 239 15.22 18.59 -53.26
N PRO A 240 14.05 19.02 -53.79
CA PRO A 240 12.85 18.18 -53.98
C PRO A 240 12.40 18.04 -55.46
N ASP A 241 11.49 17.10 -55.77
CA ASP A 241 10.63 17.15 -56.97
C ASP A 241 9.42 16.18 -56.83
N ARG A 242 8.18 16.67 -56.70
CA ARG A 242 7.13 16.97 -57.73
C ARG A 242 6.33 15.77 -58.26
N GLY A 243 4.99 15.97 -58.27
CA GLY A 243 4.01 15.24 -59.10
C GLY A 243 2.76 14.85 -58.31
N ARG A 244 1.68 15.66 -58.29
CA ARG A 244 0.43 15.52 -59.09
C ARG A 244 -0.24 14.14 -58.92
N GLY A 245 -1.51 13.98 -58.57
CA GLY A 245 -2.65 14.88 -58.36
C GLY A 245 -3.94 14.06 -58.15
N LEU A 246 -5.04 14.78 -57.86
CA LEU A 246 -6.45 14.45 -58.12
C LEU A 246 -7.04 13.16 -57.50
N ALA A 247 -8.00 13.32 -56.59
CA ALA A 247 -9.44 13.13 -56.89
C ALA A 247 -10.26 12.91 -55.61
N HIS A 248 -11.39 13.60 -55.59
CA HIS A 248 -12.48 13.48 -54.62
C HIS A 248 -13.11 12.07 -54.64
N THR A 249 -13.58 11.60 -53.49
CA THR A 249 -15.00 11.20 -53.29
C THR A 249 -15.25 10.83 -51.82
N ARG A 250 -16.20 11.54 -51.21
CA ARG A 250 -16.86 11.17 -49.95
C ARG A 250 -18.02 10.21 -50.26
N PRO A 251 -18.25 9.15 -49.48
CA PRO A 251 -19.55 8.48 -49.45
C PRO A 251 -20.54 9.15 -48.46
N PRO A 252 -21.86 9.02 -48.70
CA PRO A 252 -22.92 9.82 -48.08
C PRO A 252 -23.36 9.35 -46.67
N PRO A 253 -24.06 10.20 -45.89
CA PRO A 253 -24.61 9.83 -44.59
C PRO A 253 -25.91 9.02 -44.72
N GLY A 254 -26.01 7.93 -43.95
CA GLY A 254 -27.21 7.11 -43.82
C GLY A 254 -28.22 7.71 -42.85
N ASN A 255 -29.48 7.75 -43.29
CA ASN A 255 -30.67 8.19 -42.57
C ASN A 255 -30.95 7.38 -41.29
N HIS A 256 -31.11 8.05 -40.15
CA HIS A 256 -31.98 7.53 -39.09
C HIS A 256 -32.95 8.59 -38.59
N ARG A 257 -34.21 8.19 -38.66
CA ARG A 257 -35.45 8.91 -38.39
C ARG A 257 -35.56 9.35 -36.93
N GLU A 258 -36.18 10.51 -36.78
CA GLU A 258 -36.79 10.99 -35.54
C GLU A 258 -37.77 9.96 -34.95
N ALA A 259 -37.69 9.78 -33.63
CA ALA A 259 -38.81 9.36 -32.80
C ALA A 259 -38.61 9.84 -31.35
N ARG A 260 -39.28 10.93 -30.99
CA ARG A 260 -39.88 11.16 -29.65
C ARG A 260 -41.40 11.01 -29.86
N PRO A 261 -42.24 10.68 -28.85
CA PRO A 261 -42.13 11.06 -27.43
C PRO A 261 -42.62 9.98 -26.42
N GLY A 262 -42.64 10.31 -25.12
CA GLY A 262 -43.68 9.78 -24.23
C GLY A 262 -43.25 9.23 -22.87
N CYS A 263 -43.46 10.06 -21.84
CA CYS A 263 -44.03 9.73 -20.53
C CYS A 263 -43.35 8.74 -19.55
N THR A 264 -43.03 9.33 -18.40
CA THR A 264 -42.72 8.75 -17.08
C THR A 264 -43.76 7.75 -16.56
N PRO A 265 -43.39 6.94 -15.55
CA PRO A 265 -44.07 7.10 -14.26
C PRO A 265 -43.15 7.12 -13.03
N SER A 266 -43.68 7.80 -12.02
CA SER A 266 -43.17 8.02 -10.64
C SER A 266 -43.19 6.73 -9.78
N PRO A 267 -42.46 6.66 -8.65
CA PRO A 267 -42.25 5.42 -7.90
C PRO A 267 -43.36 5.14 -6.86
N ALA A 268 -43.83 3.89 -6.83
CA ALA A 268 -44.75 3.38 -5.82
C ALA A 268 -44.01 2.96 -4.53
N THR A 269 -44.37 3.65 -3.44
CA THR A 269 -44.71 3.14 -2.10
C THR A 269 -43.97 1.93 -1.52
N ARG A 270 -43.23 2.20 -0.43
CA ARG A 270 -42.74 1.22 0.57
C ARG A 270 -43.88 0.54 1.33
N PRO A 271 -43.65 -0.67 1.86
CA PRO A 271 -44.11 -1.03 3.19
C PRO A 271 -42.94 -1.26 4.16
N ARG A 272 -43.17 -0.85 5.41
CA ARG A 272 -42.37 -1.19 6.60
C ARG A 272 -42.79 -2.53 7.18
N HIS A 273 -41.91 -3.05 8.05
CA HIS A 273 -42.01 -4.16 9.02
C HIS A 273 -41.20 -5.40 8.62
N SER A 274 -40.58 -6.17 9.51
CA SER A 274 -39.95 -5.99 10.83
C SER A 274 -39.28 -7.34 11.12
N ARG A 275 -38.05 -7.32 11.65
CA ARG A 275 -37.35 -8.37 12.42
C ARG A 275 -37.88 -9.82 12.36
N SER A 276 -37.04 -10.76 11.89
CA SER A 276 -36.40 -11.82 12.72
C SER A 276 -35.87 -12.99 11.88
N GLY A 277 -34.81 -13.63 12.36
CA GLY A 277 -34.63 -15.08 12.23
C GLY A 277 -34.06 -15.66 10.93
N SER A 278 -32.74 -15.84 10.91
CA SER A 278 -32.02 -17.06 10.46
C SER A 278 -32.76 -18.09 9.55
N ARG A 279 -32.19 -18.37 8.37
CA ARG A 279 -31.53 -19.65 8.01
C ARG A 279 -31.23 -19.74 6.51
N VAL A 280 -30.05 -20.28 6.25
CA VAL A 280 -29.50 -20.74 4.96
C VAL A 280 -30.44 -21.76 4.31
N ARG A 281 -30.68 -21.67 2.99
CA ARG A 281 -30.93 -22.84 2.13
C ARG A 281 -30.73 -22.55 0.63
N CYS A 282 -30.22 -23.59 -0.03
CA CYS A 282 -29.71 -23.70 -1.39
C CYS A 282 -30.68 -23.30 -2.50
N TRP A 283 -30.14 -22.70 -3.57
CA TRP A 283 -30.78 -22.67 -4.87
C TRP A 283 -30.24 -23.81 -5.75
N ARG A 284 -31.09 -24.81 -5.99
CA ARG A 284 -31.02 -25.73 -7.14
C ARG A 284 -31.91 -25.11 -8.22
N THR A 285 -31.35 -24.73 -9.36
CA THR A 285 -32.14 -24.43 -10.57
C THR A 285 -32.23 -25.67 -11.45
N ARG A 286 -33.45 -26.18 -11.62
CA ARG A 286 -33.82 -27.16 -12.65
C ARG A 286 -34.09 -26.44 -13.97
N LEU A 287 -33.65 -27.06 -15.06
CA LEU A 287 -34.01 -26.75 -16.44
C LEU A 287 -35.51 -26.97 -16.70
N PRO A 288 -36.15 -26.23 -17.63
CA PRO A 288 -37.42 -26.62 -18.20
C PRO A 288 -37.21 -27.41 -19.51
N ALA A 289 -37.99 -28.48 -19.66
CA ALA A 289 -38.25 -29.13 -20.94
C ALA A 289 -39.76 -29.15 -21.15
N SER A 290 -40.24 -28.56 -22.25
CA SER A 290 -41.49 -28.98 -22.89
C SER A 290 -41.65 -28.35 -24.27
N ALA A 291 -42.03 -29.21 -25.22
CA ALA A 291 -42.93 -29.00 -26.36
C ALA A 291 -42.36 -29.49 -27.69
N ARG A 292 -42.52 -30.79 -27.95
CA ARG A 292 -42.68 -31.34 -29.31
C ARG A 292 -44.04 -32.03 -29.37
N ARG A 293 -44.95 -31.52 -30.20
CA ARG A 293 -46.05 -32.27 -30.82
C ARG A 293 -46.30 -31.74 -32.25
N ALA A 294 -45.98 -32.62 -33.20
CA ALA A 294 -46.76 -33.07 -34.36
C ALA A 294 -47.37 -32.10 -35.41
N HIS A 295 -46.89 -32.30 -36.65
CA HIS A 295 -47.62 -32.51 -37.94
C HIS A 295 -48.27 -31.32 -38.71
N PRO A 296 -48.59 -31.46 -40.03
CA PRO A 296 -48.05 -32.33 -41.11
C PRO A 296 -47.94 -31.63 -42.51
N ARG A 297 -47.59 -32.42 -43.55
CA ARG A 297 -47.73 -32.21 -45.03
C ARG A 297 -46.77 -31.16 -45.63
N SER A 298 -46.11 -31.39 -46.78
CA SER A 298 -46.41 -32.18 -47.98
C SER A 298 -45.12 -32.65 -48.64
#